data_AF-A0A8K0LZT2-F1
#
_entry.id   AF-A0A8K0LZT2-F1
#
_cell.length_a   1.000
_cell.length_b   1.000
_cell.length_c   1.000
_cell.angle_alpha   90.00
_cell.angle_beta   90.00
_cell.angle_gamma   90.00
#
_symmetry.space_group_name_H-M   'P 1'
#
loop_
_entity.id
_entity.type
_entity.pdbx_description
1 polymer ?
#
loop_
_entity_poly.entity_id
_entity_poly.type
_entity_poly.pdbx_seq_one_letter_code
_entity_poly.pdbx_strand_id
1 'polypeptide(L)'
;MKDDGKTPHRDSEISAFLEHILRRLQQVSRLPTVSSSRPRVEEEACARDCATFSSKRVKKERRILSNMVDQSLINLRETSINHSSLNEAEITGLGPLLQQFVFGASETSYRMCLLAYNARSDPQMDTLRRLGQEVVGDPNAEPIVSAYRTVRHFIGRLAEHIRIGKQLLEDAIRMRHVLDVFQVAKVEPPACVPPPQVDAHTTLDGILTRMFPSKGSNLSEFQFVLGRHEQHVGIEAKVKDQYAKIHAKPPIVHSEIQVLEHFHRHKLRFADGDRFVGTSKFSCFCCKLPCTTYQ
;
A
#
# COMPACT_ATOMS: atom_id res chain seq x y z
N MET A 1 -27.20 -20.17 7.28
CA MET A 1 -26.28 -19.79 8.38
C MET A 1 -25.01 -20.60 8.24
N LYS A 2 -24.02 -20.09 7.51
CA LYS A 2 -22.65 -20.57 7.59
C LYS A 2 -21.86 -19.45 8.23
N ASP A 3 -21.43 -19.73 9.45
CA ASP A 3 -20.53 -18.91 10.25
C ASP A 3 -19.15 -18.98 9.58
N ASP A 4 -18.84 -17.98 8.75
CA ASP A 4 -17.50 -17.81 8.20
C ASP A 4 -16.58 -17.28 9.31
N GLY A 5 -16.17 -18.21 10.18
CA GLY A 5 -15.21 -18.02 11.26
C GLY A 5 -13.82 -17.64 10.75
N LYS A 6 -13.68 -16.40 10.29
CA LYS A 6 -12.39 -15.75 10.06
C LYS A 6 -12.36 -14.42 10.81
N THR A 7 -11.35 -14.32 11.69
CA THR A 7 -10.67 -13.11 12.21
C THR A 7 -10.95 -12.53 13.61
N PRO A 8 -11.47 -13.23 14.65
CA PRO A 8 -11.35 -12.68 16.01
C PRO A 8 -9.89 -12.58 16.47
N HIS A 9 -9.05 -13.55 16.07
CA HIS A 9 -7.63 -13.60 16.47
C HIS A 9 -6.78 -12.49 15.83
N ARG A 10 -7.01 -12.20 14.55
CA ARG A 10 -6.18 -11.25 13.79
C ARG A 10 -6.47 -9.80 14.17
N ASP A 11 -7.72 -9.48 14.50
CA ASP A 11 -8.11 -8.11 14.86
C ASP A 11 -7.64 -7.77 16.29
N SER A 12 -7.63 -8.77 17.18
CA SER A 12 -7.04 -8.67 18.52
C SER A 12 -5.51 -8.47 18.43
N GLU A 13 -4.82 -9.22 17.58
CA GLU A 13 -3.38 -9.03 17.31
C GLU A 13 -3.04 -7.61 16.81
N ILE A 14 -3.86 -7.06 15.90
CA ILE A 14 -3.65 -5.70 15.37
C ILE A 14 -3.83 -4.67 16.48
N SER A 15 -4.91 -4.77 17.27
CA SER A 15 -5.20 -3.81 18.33
C SER A 15 -4.11 -3.83 19.41
N ALA A 16 -3.70 -5.02 19.85
CA ALA A 16 -2.61 -5.20 20.81
C ALA A 16 -1.28 -4.65 20.28
N PHE A 17 -0.96 -4.88 18.99
CA PHE A 17 0.25 -4.33 18.38
C PHE A 17 0.22 -2.80 18.31
N LEU A 18 -0.91 -2.20 17.89
CA LEU A 18 -1.06 -0.75 17.83
C LEU A 18 -0.91 -0.13 19.22
N GLU A 19 -1.53 -0.73 20.23
CA GLU A 19 -1.41 -0.25 21.61
C GLU A 19 0.03 -0.33 22.12
N HIS A 20 0.73 -1.45 21.85
CA HIS A 20 2.15 -1.61 22.18
C HIS A 20 3.01 -0.52 21.54
N ILE A 21 2.86 -0.27 20.24
CA ILE A 21 3.64 0.76 19.53
C ILE A 21 3.31 2.16 20.05
N LEU A 22 2.03 2.50 20.22
CA LEU A 22 1.62 3.82 20.72
C LEU A 22 2.12 4.07 22.15
N ARG A 23 2.10 3.05 23.02
CA ARG A 23 2.71 3.13 24.36
C ARG A 23 4.21 3.38 24.30
N ARG A 24 4.94 2.70 23.40
CA ARG A 24 6.37 2.95 23.19
C ARG A 24 6.60 4.40 22.75
N LEU A 25 5.85 4.88 21.76
CA LEU A 25 5.96 6.26 21.27
C LEU A 25 5.67 7.29 22.37
N GLN A 26 4.66 7.04 23.21
CA GLN A 26 4.35 7.86 24.39
C GLN A 26 5.50 7.86 25.41
N GLN A 27 6.13 6.71 25.67
CA GLN A 27 7.27 6.63 26.57
C GLN A 27 8.45 7.44 26.03
N VAL A 28 8.80 7.25 24.74
CA VAL A 28 9.89 7.97 24.07
C VAL A 28 9.64 9.48 24.08
N SER A 29 8.41 9.92 23.79
CA SER A 29 8.08 11.34 23.76
C SER A 29 8.23 12.02 25.12
N ARG A 30 8.15 11.28 26.23
CA ARG A 30 8.32 11.78 27.60
C ARG A 30 9.76 11.72 28.12
N LEU A 31 10.66 11.03 27.41
CA LEU A 31 12.05 10.93 27.85
C LEU A 31 12.76 12.29 27.74
N PRO A 32 13.51 12.71 28.78
CA PRO A 32 14.40 13.86 28.65
C PRO A 32 15.56 13.51 27.71
N THR A 33 15.94 14.45 26.85
CA THR A 33 17.03 14.37 25.85
C THR A 33 18.40 14.39 26.54
N VAL A 34 18.73 13.34 27.30
CA VAL A 34 19.96 13.30 28.14
C VAL A 34 21.10 12.51 27.51
N SER A 35 20.86 11.73 26.45
CA SER A 35 21.90 10.93 25.78
C SER A 35 21.71 10.84 24.27
N SER A 36 22.79 11.04 23.52
CA SER A 36 22.86 11.00 22.05
C SER A 36 22.64 9.60 21.47
N SER A 37 22.86 8.52 22.24
CA SER A 37 22.72 7.14 21.76
C SER A 37 21.33 6.54 21.99
N ARG A 38 20.56 7.10 22.92
CA ARG A 38 19.23 6.59 23.33
C ARG A 38 18.17 6.64 22.22
N PRO A 39 18.08 7.69 21.39
CA PRO A 39 17.14 7.73 20.27
C PRO A 39 17.34 6.56 19.30
N ARG A 40 18.61 6.22 19.01
CA ARG A 40 18.96 5.13 18.09
C ARG A 40 18.52 3.75 18.59
N VAL A 41 18.63 3.48 19.89
CA VAL A 41 18.19 2.21 20.49
C VAL A 41 16.68 2.05 20.35
N GLU A 42 15.92 3.10 20.63
CA GLU A 42 14.46 3.08 20.52
C GLU A 42 13.99 3.03 19.06
N GLU A 43 14.68 3.70 18.14
CA GLU A 43 14.45 3.58 16.70
C GLU A 43 14.59 2.13 16.23
N GLU A 44 15.70 1.47 16.62
CA GLU A 44 15.95 0.09 16.24
C GLU A 44 14.95 -0.89 16.88
N ALA A 45 14.55 -0.64 18.13
CA ALA A 45 13.53 -1.45 18.81
C ALA A 45 12.16 -1.30 18.13
N CYS A 46 11.73 -0.07 17.85
CA CYS A 46 10.48 0.19 17.13
C CYS A 46 10.47 -0.45 15.73
N ALA A 47 11.56 -0.30 14.98
CA ALA A 47 11.69 -0.90 13.67
C ALA A 47 11.67 -2.45 13.72
N ARG A 48 12.26 -3.07 14.76
CA ARG A 48 12.19 -4.52 15.00
C ARG A 48 10.76 -4.98 15.26
N ASP A 49 10.03 -4.29 16.14
CA ASP A 49 8.64 -4.60 16.46
C ASP A 49 7.76 -4.51 15.19
N CYS A 50 7.90 -3.42 14.41
CA CYS A 50 7.18 -3.23 13.15
C CYS A 50 7.51 -4.30 12.10
N ALA A 51 8.80 -4.63 11.90
CA ALA A 51 9.23 -5.64 10.94
C ALA A 51 8.77 -7.07 11.33
N THR A 52 8.67 -7.34 12.62
CA THR A 52 8.21 -8.63 13.16
C THR A 52 6.70 -8.78 12.94
N PHE A 53 5.93 -7.75 13.28
CA PHE A 53 4.49 -7.70 13.02
C PHE A 53 4.18 -7.82 11.52
N SER A 54 4.98 -7.19 10.65
CA SER A 54 4.82 -7.26 9.20
C SER A 54 5.48 -8.48 8.55
N SER A 55 6.01 -9.45 9.32
CA SER A 55 6.82 -10.56 8.82
C SER A 55 6.20 -11.35 7.66
N LYS A 56 4.88 -11.62 7.71
CA LYS A 56 4.16 -12.29 6.62
C LYS A 56 4.25 -11.50 5.30
N ARG A 57 4.14 -10.17 5.38
CA ARG A 57 4.26 -9.26 4.24
C ARG A 57 5.72 -9.17 3.77
N VAL A 58 6.66 -8.98 4.69
CA VAL A 58 8.10 -8.92 4.40
C VAL A 58 8.56 -10.19 3.68
N LYS A 59 8.13 -11.38 4.12
CA LYS A 59 8.45 -12.66 3.46
C LYS A 59 7.93 -12.72 2.01
N LYS A 60 6.73 -12.20 1.74
CA LYS A 60 6.18 -12.13 0.38
C LYS A 60 6.99 -11.17 -0.48
N GLU A 61 7.29 -9.99 0.03
CA GLU A 61 8.07 -8.95 -0.67
C GLU A 61 9.49 -9.45 -0.96
N ARG A 62 10.13 -10.10 0.01
CA ARG A 62 11.41 -10.81 -0.18
C ARG A 62 11.34 -11.83 -1.32
N ARG A 63 10.33 -12.69 -1.35
CA ARG A 63 10.26 -13.76 -2.36
C ARG A 63 10.22 -13.17 -3.77
N ILE A 64 9.44 -12.10 -3.94
CA ILE A 64 9.38 -11.38 -5.23
C ILE A 64 10.73 -10.74 -5.54
N LEU A 65 11.35 -10.09 -4.55
CA LEU A 65 12.67 -9.48 -4.70
C LEU A 65 13.73 -10.51 -5.12
N SER A 66 13.87 -11.62 -4.40
CA SER A 66 14.88 -12.65 -4.72
C SER A 66 14.68 -13.23 -6.11
N ASN A 67 13.44 -13.53 -6.51
CA ASN A 67 13.16 -14.01 -7.87
C ASN A 67 13.59 -13.01 -8.94
N MET A 68 13.36 -11.71 -8.72
CA MET A 68 13.73 -10.66 -9.68
C MET A 68 15.23 -10.36 -9.66
N VAL A 69 15.88 -10.50 -8.50
CA VAL A 69 17.33 -10.43 -8.35
C VAL A 69 18.00 -11.55 -9.15
N ASP A 70 17.50 -12.77 -9.06
CA ASP A 70 18.05 -13.90 -9.84
C ASP A 70 17.95 -13.63 -11.34
N GLN A 71 16.80 -13.12 -11.81
CA GLN A 71 16.61 -12.72 -13.21
C GLN A 71 17.56 -11.58 -13.61
N SER A 72 17.70 -10.54 -12.79
CA SER A 72 18.64 -9.45 -13.03
C SER A 72 20.09 -9.93 -13.07
N LEU A 73 20.49 -10.87 -12.20
CA LEU A 73 21.83 -11.46 -12.20
C LEU A 73 22.10 -12.32 -13.44
N ILE A 74 21.09 -13.07 -13.91
CA ILE A 74 21.17 -13.80 -15.18
C ILE A 74 21.34 -12.83 -16.34
N ASN A 75 20.53 -11.78 -16.41
CA ASN A 75 20.60 -10.75 -17.45
C ASN A 75 21.96 -10.03 -17.47
N LEU A 76 22.56 -9.79 -16.30
CA LEU A 76 23.92 -9.21 -16.20
C LEU A 76 25.02 -10.15 -16.72
N ARG A 77 24.77 -11.47 -16.76
CA ARG A 77 25.74 -12.50 -17.18
C ARG A 77 25.56 -12.93 -18.63
N GLU A 78 24.32 -13.09 -19.09
CA GLU A 78 23.99 -13.74 -20.35
C GLU A 78 24.02 -12.81 -21.56
N THR A 79 23.93 -11.49 -21.37
CA THR A 79 23.52 -10.64 -22.50
C THR A 79 24.57 -9.62 -22.94
N SER A 80 25.09 -9.90 -24.13
CA SER A 80 25.69 -9.01 -25.14
C SER A 80 24.72 -7.97 -25.71
N ILE A 81 23.57 -7.70 -25.06
CA ILE A 81 22.55 -6.76 -25.54
C ILE A 81 22.56 -5.56 -24.58
N ASN A 82 23.12 -4.45 -25.07
CA ASN A 82 22.89 -3.08 -24.58
C ASN A 82 23.43 -2.66 -23.20
N HIS A 83 24.53 -3.24 -22.73
CA HIS A 83 25.35 -2.60 -21.67
C HIS A 83 26.27 -1.48 -22.18
N SER A 84 26.09 -0.98 -23.41
CA SER A 84 26.82 0.20 -23.90
C SER A 84 26.63 1.44 -23.02
N SER A 85 25.59 1.44 -22.16
CA SER A 85 25.30 2.49 -21.17
C SER A 85 25.90 2.23 -19.78
N LEU A 86 26.45 1.05 -19.48
CA LEU A 86 27.06 0.75 -18.18
C LEU A 86 28.59 0.88 -18.27
N ASN A 87 29.19 1.53 -17.28
CA ASN A 87 30.64 1.50 -17.12
C ASN A 87 31.11 0.26 -16.33
N GLU A 88 32.41 -0.03 -16.39
CA GLU A 88 33.00 -1.20 -15.73
C GLU A 88 32.78 -1.20 -14.20
N ALA A 89 32.76 -0.03 -13.57
CA ALA A 89 32.51 0.11 -12.14
C ALA A 89 31.05 -0.21 -11.75
N GLU A 90 30.08 0.12 -12.61
CA GLU A 90 28.67 -0.23 -12.43
C GLU A 90 28.44 -1.73 -12.60
N ILE A 91 29.05 -2.36 -13.60
CA ILE A 91 28.98 -3.81 -13.79
C ILE A 91 29.57 -4.53 -12.58
N THR A 92 30.75 -4.07 -12.13
CA THR A 92 31.47 -4.66 -10.99
C THR A 92 30.74 -4.44 -9.67
N GLY A 93 30.04 -3.31 -9.50
CA GLY A 93 29.34 -2.97 -8.26
C GLY A 93 27.91 -3.54 -8.15
N LEU A 94 27.18 -3.59 -9.26
CA LEU A 94 25.76 -3.96 -9.24
C LEU A 94 25.54 -5.44 -8.88
N GLY A 95 26.36 -6.35 -9.42
CA GLY A 95 26.29 -7.78 -9.10
C GLY A 95 26.40 -8.06 -7.59
N PRO A 96 27.46 -7.58 -6.91
CA PRO A 96 27.61 -7.70 -5.47
C PRO A 96 26.46 -7.06 -4.67
N LEU A 97 25.94 -5.90 -5.08
CA LEU A 97 24.76 -5.32 -4.43
C LEU A 97 23.56 -6.26 -4.51
N LEU A 98 23.25 -6.75 -5.71
CA LEU A 98 22.11 -7.64 -5.94
C LEU A 98 22.24 -8.94 -5.14
N GLN A 99 23.45 -9.50 -5.06
CA GLN A 99 23.72 -10.74 -4.33
C GLN A 99 23.37 -10.64 -2.84
N GLN A 100 23.43 -9.45 -2.23
CA GLN A 100 23.02 -9.24 -0.84
C GLN A 100 21.53 -9.55 -0.60
N PHE A 101 20.69 -9.44 -1.64
CA PHE A 101 19.24 -9.69 -1.56
C PHE A 101 18.84 -11.14 -1.88
N VAL A 102 19.83 -12.03 -2.06
CA VAL A 102 19.63 -13.48 -2.10
C VAL A 102 19.65 -14.00 -0.65
N PHE A 103 18.48 -13.91 0.00
CA PHE A 103 18.36 -14.23 1.41
C PHE A 103 18.27 -15.73 1.69
N GLY A 104 18.93 -16.21 2.75
CA GLY A 104 18.79 -17.58 3.28
C GLY A 104 17.49 -17.81 4.05
N ALA A 105 17.11 -19.06 4.30
CA ALA A 105 15.84 -19.42 4.97
C ALA A 105 15.72 -18.92 6.42
N SER A 106 16.85 -18.72 7.10
CA SER A 106 16.95 -18.31 8.51
C SER A 106 16.94 -16.80 8.74
N GLU A 107 16.98 -16.00 7.68
CA GLU A 107 17.14 -14.54 7.81
C GLU A 107 15.90 -13.90 8.46
N THR A 108 16.10 -12.97 9.39
CA THR A 108 15.00 -12.32 10.12
C THR A 108 14.36 -11.20 9.29
N SER A 109 13.06 -10.95 9.47
CA SER A 109 12.36 -9.87 8.75
C SER A 109 13.00 -8.50 9.00
N TYR A 110 13.43 -8.23 10.24
CA TYR A 110 14.15 -7.00 10.56
C TYR A 110 15.47 -6.87 9.80
N ARG A 111 16.29 -7.92 9.76
CA ARG A 111 17.60 -7.87 9.10
C ARG A 111 17.48 -7.66 7.59
N MET A 112 16.46 -8.26 6.95
CA MET A 112 16.15 -7.99 5.53
C MET A 112 15.81 -6.51 5.30
N CYS A 113 14.93 -5.94 6.13
CA CYS A 113 14.54 -4.53 6.03
C CYS A 113 15.72 -3.60 6.30
N LEU A 114 16.58 -3.93 7.26
CA LEU A 114 17.79 -3.17 7.60
C LEU A 114 18.80 -3.17 6.45
N LEU A 115 19.03 -4.33 5.82
CA LEU A 115 19.88 -4.44 4.65
C LEU A 115 19.37 -3.54 3.51
N ALA A 116 18.08 -3.64 3.20
CA ALA A 116 17.45 -2.81 2.19
C ALA A 116 17.52 -1.30 2.52
N TYR A 117 17.36 -0.95 3.80
CA TYR A 117 17.44 0.43 4.26
C TYR A 117 18.84 1.04 4.05
N ASN A 118 19.89 0.27 4.34
CA ASN A 118 21.27 0.67 4.16
C ASN A 118 21.65 0.76 2.67
N ALA A 119 21.15 -0.18 1.86
CA ALA A 119 21.39 -0.20 0.42
C ALA A 119 20.87 1.05 -0.31
N ARG A 120 19.93 1.82 0.26
CA ARG A 120 19.45 3.07 -0.36
C ARG A 120 20.54 4.12 -0.57
N SER A 121 21.61 4.07 0.21
CA SER A 121 22.77 4.95 0.07
C SER A 121 23.84 4.39 -0.86
N ASP A 122 23.63 3.18 -1.40
CA ASP A 122 24.55 2.55 -2.33
C ASP A 122 24.44 3.22 -3.72
N PRO A 123 25.56 3.64 -4.33
CA PRO A 123 25.55 4.25 -5.67
C PRO A 123 24.85 3.41 -6.74
N GLN A 124 24.88 2.08 -6.61
CA GLN A 124 24.28 1.17 -7.58
C GLN A 124 22.74 1.23 -7.58
N MET A 125 22.12 1.86 -6.59
CA MET A 125 20.68 2.16 -6.61
C MET A 125 20.28 3.15 -7.71
N ASP A 126 21.20 4.02 -8.12
CA ASP A 126 20.99 4.93 -9.25
C ASP A 126 21.19 4.22 -10.58
N THR A 127 22.14 3.28 -10.66
CA THR A 127 22.29 2.37 -11.80
C THR A 127 21.01 1.54 -12.00
N LEU A 128 20.44 0.95 -10.93
CA LEU A 128 19.16 0.24 -11.01
C LEU A 128 18.00 1.13 -11.47
N ARG A 129 17.98 2.39 -11.06
CA ARG A 129 16.96 3.36 -11.47
C ARG A 129 17.05 3.61 -12.97
N ARG A 130 18.25 3.85 -13.48
CA ARG A 130 18.51 4.10 -14.90
C ARG A 130 18.10 2.90 -15.75
N LEU A 131 18.58 1.71 -15.41
CA LEU A 131 18.21 0.45 -16.09
C LEU A 131 16.69 0.18 -16.05
N GLY A 132 16.00 0.52 -14.96
CA GLY A 132 14.55 0.37 -14.83
C GLY A 132 13.71 1.44 -15.56
N GLN A 133 14.34 2.47 -16.12
CA GLN A 133 13.73 3.60 -16.83
C GLN A 133 14.10 3.66 -18.31
N GLU A 134 14.97 2.77 -18.81
CA GLU A 134 15.33 2.74 -20.22
C GLU A 134 14.07 2.52 -21.07
N VAL A 135 13.81 3.46 -21.99
CA VAL A 135 12.72 3.34 -22.96
C VAL A 135 13.22 2.41 -24.04
N VAL A 136 12.73 1.17 -24.03
CA VAL A 136 13.17 0.18 -25.00
C VAL A 136 12.16 0.11 -26.14
N GLY A 137 12.64 0.31 -27.37
CA GLY A 137 11.85 0.12 -28.59
C GLY A 137 11.61 -1.36 -28.94
N ASP A 138 12.30 -2.29 -28.26
CA ASP A 138 12.17 -3.73 -28.43
C ASP A 138 11.27 -4.34 -27.32
N PRO A 139 10.11 -4.93 -27.67
CA PRO A 139 9.25 -5.64 -26.73
C PRO A 139 9.96 -6.75 -25.93
N ASN A 140 11.03 -7.35 -26.46
CA ASN A 140 11.77 -8.41 -25.79
C ASN A 140 12.65 -7.92 -24.63
N ALA A 141 12.91 -6.62 -24.54
CA ALA A 141 13.69 -6.02 -23.45
C ALA A 141 12.82 -5.43 -22.33
N GLU A 142 11.51 -5.31 -22.51
CA GLU A 142 10.57 -4.90 -21.44
C GLU A 142 10.65 -5.82 -20.20
N PRO A 143 10.75 -7.16 -20.31
CA PRO A 143 10.94 -8.03 -19.14
C PRO A 143 12.21 -7.70 -18.34
N ILE A 144 13.30 -7.32 -19.02
CA ILE A 144 14.59 -6.97 -18.40
C ILE A 144 14.47 -5.65 -17.63
N VAL A 145 13.93 -4.61 -18.27
CA VAL A 145 13.69 -3.30 -17.64
C VAL A 145 12.74 -3.43 -16.46
N SER A 146 11.67 -4.22 -16.63
CA SER A 146 10.70 -4.52 -15.57
C SER A 146 11.34 -5.23 -14.38
N ALA A 147 12.29 -6.14 -14.60
CA ALA A 147 13.03 -6.81 -13.53
C ALA A 147 13.81 -5.80 -12.67
N TYR A 148 14.63 -4.93 -13.27
CA TYR A 148 15.39 -3.91 -12.53
C TYR A 148 14.48 -2.91 -11.80
N ARG A 149 13.40 -2.47 -12.46
CA ARG A 149 12.37 -1.61 -11.86
C ARG A 149 11.74 -2.28 -10.64
N THR A 150 11.45 -3.58 -10.73
CA THR A 150 10.84 -4.36 -9.67
C THR A 150 11.81 -4.59 -8.51
N VAL A 151 13.08 -4.90 -8.78
CA VAL A 151 14.13 -5.00 -7.75
C VAL A 151 14.20 -3.70 -6.94
N ARG A 152 14.37 -2.56 -7.62
CA ARG A 152 14.43 -1.25 -6.96
C ARG A 152 13.17 -0.97 -6.14
N HIS A 153 12.00 -1.29 -6.69
CA HIS A 153 10.71 -1.11 -6.00
C HIS A 153 10.67 -1.89 -4.67
N PHE A 154 11.03 -3.18 -4.67
CA PHE A 154 10.95 -4.00 -3.48
C PHE A 154 12.07 -3.72 -2.47
N ILE A 155 13.28 -3.31 -2.90
CA ILE A 155 14.29 -2.75 -1.99
C ILE A 155 13.71 -1.53 -1.24
N GLY A 156 13.07 -0.61 -1.98
CA GLY A 156 12.42 0.56 -1.38
C GLY A 156 11.33 0.19 -0.37
N ARG A 157 10.48 -0.80 -0.69
CA ARG A 157 9.43 -1.27 0.23
C ARG A 157 9.96 -1.90 1.50
N LEU A 158 11.02 -2.72 1.40
CA LEU A 158 11.65 -3.32 2.56
C LEU A 158 12.33 -2.26 3.43
N ALA A 159 13.03 -1.30 2.81
CA ALA A 159 13.65 -0.18 3.51
C ALA A 159 12.64 0.69 4.26
N GLU A 160 11.42 0.82 3.72
CA GLU A 160 10.35 1.62 4.31
C GLU A 160 9.97 1.17 5.72
N HIS A 161 10.07 -0.14 6.02
CA HIS A 161 9.80 -0.66 7.35
C HIS A 161 10.76 -0.11 8.43
N ILE A 162 11.99 0.22 8.06
CA ILE A 162 12.95 0.89 8.97
C ILE A 162 12.70 2.40 8.98
N ARG A 163 12.46 3.00 7.81
CA ARG A 163 12.24 4.45 7.68
C ARG A 163 11.03 4.91 8.49
N ILE A 164 9.91 4.19 8.39
CA ILE A 164 8.69 4.51 9.14
C ILE A 164 8.95 4.41 10.65
N GLY A 165 9.65 3.38 11.13
CA GLY A 165 9.97 3.25 12.54
C GLY A 165 10.70 4.48 13.08
N LYS A 166 11.68 5.00 12.34
CA LYS A 166 12.39 6.23 12.70
C LYS A 166 11.48 7.45 12.67
N GLN A 167 10.71 7.61 11.60
CA GLN A 167 9.80 8.75 11.45
C GLN A 167 8.76 8.80 12.57
N LEU A 168 8.22 7.65 12.98
CA LEU A 168 7.25 7.56 14.08
C LEU A 168 7.81 8.11 15.39
N LEU A 169 9.10 7.87 15.68
CA LEU A 169 9.74 8.40 16.90
C LEU A 169 9.95 9.90 16.82
N GLU A 170 10.39 10.42 15.68
CA GLU A 170 10.52 11.87 15.45
C GLU A 170 9.17 12.57 15.60
N ASP A 171 8.11 12.00 15.02
CA ASP A 171 6.76 12.54 15.07
C ASP A 171 6.14 12.42 16.46
N ALA A 172 6.47 11.37 17.22
CA ALA A 172 5.98 11.18 18.58
C ALA A 172 6.39 12.33 19.52
N ILE A 173 7.58 12.92 19.31
CA ILE A 173 8.04 14.07 20.08
C ILE A 173 7.16 15.30 19.79
N ARG A 174 6.79 15.51 18.52
CA ARG A 174 5.94 16.63 18.08
C ARG A 174 4.47 16.45 18.49
N MET A 175 4.01 15.21 18.56
CA MET A 175 2.62 14.83 18.85
C MET A 175 2.40 14.39 20.30
N ARG A 176 3.26 14.83 21.24
CA ARG A 176 3.19 14.43 22.65
C ARG A 176 1.80 14.62 23.26
N HIS A 177 1.16 15.77 23.01
CA HIS A 177 -0.17 16.10 23.53
C HIS A 177 -1.24 15.09 23.08
N VAL A 178 -1.19 14.61 21.84
CA VAL A 178 -2.09 13.56 21.33
C VAL A 178 -1.75 12.20 21.93
N LEU A 179 -0.46 11.89 22.08
CA LEU A 179 -0.01 10.63 22.65
C LEU A 179 -0.20 10.54 24.17
N ASP A 180 -0.42 11.64 24.88
CA ASP A 180 -0.69 11.61 26.32
C ASP A 180 -2.05 10.98 26.63
N VAL A 181 -3.03 11.15 25.73
CA VAL A 181 -4.39 10.62 25.88
C VAL A 181 -4.79 9.92 24.58
N PHE A 182 -4.55 8.61 24.51
CA PHE A 182 -4.97 7.78 23.37
C PHE A 182 -5.73 6.54 23.81
N GLN A 183 -6.56 6.05 22.91
CA GLN A 183 -7.24 4.77 23.03
C GLN A 183 -7.13 4.02 21.70
N VAL A 184 -6.87 2.71 21.77
CA VAL A 184 -7.02 1.81 20.64
C VAL A 184 -8.37 1.11 20.76
N ALA A 185 -9.23 1.31 19.78
CA ALA A 185 -10.55 0.70 19.74
C ALA A 185 -10.84 0.17 18.34
N LYS A 186 -11.52 -0.98 18.28
CA LYS A 186 -12.09 -1.48 17.04
C LYS A 186 -13.37 -0.72 16.75
N VAL A 187 -13.46 -0.16 15.54
CA VAL A 187 -14.71 0.39 15.02
C VAL A 187 -15.36 -0.67 14.17
N GLU A 188 -16.61 -1.03 14.50
CA GLU A 188 -17.37 -1.97 13.68
C GLU A 188 -17.75 -1.31 12.34
N PRO A 189 -17.53 -1.98 11.21
CA PRO A 189 -17.89 -1.43 9.92
C PRO A 189 -19.42 -1.26 9.85
N PRO A 190 -19.92 -0.13 9.32
CA PRO A 190 -21.33 0.03 9.08
C PRO A 190 -21.79 -0.99 8.04
N ALA A 191 -23.05 -1.44 8.17
CA ALA A 191 -23.66 -2.32 7.18
C ALA A 191 -23.64 -1.64 5.81
N CYS A 192 -23.07 -2.32 4.82
CA CYS A 192 -23.10 -1.83 3.45
C CYS A 192 -24.53 -1.96 2.90
N VAL A 193 -24.99 -0.94 2.18
CA VAL A 193 -26.23 -1.05 1.40
C VAL A 193 -26.00 -2.16 0.36
N PRO A 194 -26.91 -3.14 0.24
CA PRO A 194 -26.75 -4.20 -0.74
C PRO A 194 -26.74 -3.60 -2.14
N PRO A 195 -25.89 -4.11 -3.05
CA PRO A 195 -25.93 -3.68 -4.44
C PRO A 195 -27.31 -3.96 -5.04
N PRO A 196 -27.77 -3.14 -6.01
CA PRO A 196 -29.03 -3.41 -6.67
C PRO A 196 -28.99 -4.77 -7.38
N GLN A 197 -30.15 -5.42 -7.44
CA GLN A 197 -30.29 -6.70 -8.14
C GLN A 197 -30.07 -6.51 -9.63
N VAL A 198 -29.40 -7.48 -10.26
CA VAL A 198 -29.26 -7.49 -11.71
C VAL A 198 -30.62 -7.81 -12.31
N ASP A 199 -31.13 -6.90 -13.12
CA ASP A 199 -32.42 -7.00 -13.80
C ASP A 199 -32.26 -6.84 -15.32
N ALA A 200 -33.37 -6.87 -16.05
CA ALA A 200 -33.40 -6.64 -17.50
C ALA A 200 -32.89 -5.23 -17.90
N HIS A 201 -32.76 -4.31 -16.95
CA HIS A 201 -32.28 -2.94 -17.14
C HIS A 201 -30.83 -2.73 -16.68
N THR A 202 -30.12 -3.81 -16.32
CA THR A 202 -28.68 -3.81 -16.06
C THR A 202 -27.91 -4.02 -17.37
N THR A 203 -28.28 -3.21 -18.36
CA THR A 203 -27.60 -3.07 -19.65
C THR A 203 -26.87 -1.75 -19.68
N LEU A 204 -25.85 -1.61 -20.53
CA LEU A 204 -25.14 -0.33 -20.65
C LEU A 204 -26.10 0.81 -21.04
N ASP A 205 -27.03 0.53 -21.94
CA ASP A 205 -28.05 1.47 -22.39
C ASP A 205 -29.01 1.88 -21.24
N GLY A 206 -29.44 0.92 -20.43
CA GLY A 206 -30.28 1.19 -19.26
C GLY A 206 -29.55 2.00 -18.19
N ILE A 207 -28.25 1.76 -17.99
CA ILE A 207 -27.41 2.55 -17.08
C ILE A 207 -27.28 3.99 -17.59
N LEU A 208 -26.96 4.19 -18.87
CA LEU A 208 -26.85 5.52 -19.47
C LEU A 208 -28.15 6.31 -19.37
N THR A 209 -29.28 5.67 -19.70
CA THR A 209 -30.59 6.32 -19.63
C THR A 209 -30.92 6.82 -18.22
N ARG A 210 -30.48 6.10 -17.17
CA ARG A 210 -30.63 6.55 -15.78
C ARG A 210 -29.65 7.68 -15.40
N MET A 211 -28.45 7.67 -15.97
CA MET A 211 -27.43 8.71 -15.73
C MET A 211 -27.74 10.03 -16.46
N PHE A 212 -28.57 10.00 -17.50
CA PHE A 212 -29.02 11.18 -18.27
C PHE A 212 -30.55 11.36 -18.14
N PRO A 213 -31.05 11.94 -17.03
CA PRO A 213 -32.49 12.02 -16.73
C PRO A 213 -33.28 12.93 -17.67
N SER A 214 -32.59 13.87 -18.31
CA SER A 214 -33.12 14.71 -19.39
C SER A 214 -32.45 14.27 -20.68
N LYS A 215 -33.17 14.33 -21.81
CA LYS A 215 -32.66 14.07 -23.17
C LYS A 215 -31.58 15.10 -23.54
N GLY A 216 -30.46 15.09 -22.81
CA GLY A 216 -29.30 15.92 -23.07
C GLY A 216 -28.71 15.52 -24.41
N SER A 217 -28.19 16.50 -25.13
CA SER A 217 -27.73 16.44 -26.52
C SER A 217 -26.70 15.34 -26.84
N ASN A 218 -26.16 14.64 -25.82
CA ASN A 218 -25.01 13.74 -25.98
C ASN A 218 -25.34 12.27 -25.66
N LEU A 219 -26.56 11.91 -25.24
CA LEU A 219 -26.91 10.52 -24.91
C LEU A 219 -26.69 9.57 -26.11
N SER A 220 -27.10 10.00 -27.30
CA SER A 220 -26.92 9.25 -28.55
C SER A 220 -25.45 9.06 -28.91
N GLU A 221 -24.60 10.05 -28.66
CA GLU A 221 -23.16 9.97 -28.86
C GLU A 221 -22.52 8.95 -27.90
N PHE A 222 -22.88 9.00 -26.61
CA PHE A 222 -22.40 8.03 -25.62
C PHE A 222 -22.86 6.60 -25.93
N GLN A 223 -24.12 6.43 -26.35
CA GLN A 223 -24.65 5.12 -26.78
C GLN A 223 -23.87 4.57 -27.99
N PHE A 224 -23.58 5.42 -28.99
CA PHE A 224 -22.81 5.01 -30.16
C PHE A 224 -21.37 4.58 -29.78
N VAL A 225 -20.67 5.39 -28.99
CA VAL A 225 -19.30 5.09 -28.55
C VAL A 225 -19.26 3.81 -27.72
N LEU A 226 -20.17 3.65 -26.75
CA LEU A 226 -20.24 2.47 -25.90
C LEU A 226 -20.64 1.22 -26.68
N GLY A 227 -21.54 1.32 -27.65
CA GLY A 227 -21.89 0.22 -28.55
C GLY A 227 -20.69 -0.31 -29.34
N ARG A 228 -19.83 0.58 -29.83
CA ARG A 228 -18.57 0.19 -30.49
C ARG A 228 -17.62 -0.52 -29.51
N HIS A 229 -17.51 -0.02 -28.28
CA HIS A 229 -16.66 -0.66 -27.26
C HIS A 229 -17.20 -2.00 -26.78
N GLU A 230 -18.52 -2.19 -26.73
CA GLU A 230 -19.13 -3.47 -26.37
C GLU A 230 -18.69 -4.58 -27.33
N GLN A 231 -18.70 -4.32 -28.64
CA GLN A 231 -18.28 -5.28 -29.66
C GLN A 231 -16.82 -5.76 -29.52
N HIS A 232 -15.94 -4.88 -29.01
CA HIS A 232 -14.51 -5.20 -28.88
C HIS A 232 -14.12 -5.72 -27.50
N VAL A 233 -14.80 -5.29 -26.44
CA VAL A 233 -14.34 -5.46 -25.05
C VAL A 233 -15.32 -6.27 -24.21
N GLY A 234 -16.59 -6.41 -24.62
CA GLY A 234 -17.65 -7.07 -23.86
C GLY A 234 -17.85 -6.43 -22.48
N ILE A 235 -18.05 -5.11 -22.45
CA ILE A 235 -18.11 -4.32 -21.21
C ILE A 235 -19.35 -4.72 -20.41
N GLU A 236 -20.50 -4.93 -21.04
CA GLU A 236 -21.73 -5.30 -20.35
C GLU A 236 -21.58 -6.64 -19.63
N ALA A 237 -21.01 -7.64 -20.30
CA ALA A 237 -20.69 -8.93 -19.68
C ALA A 237 -19.74 -8.77 -18.48
N LYS A 238 -18.71 -7.93 -18.61
CA LYS A 238 -17.78 -7.61 -17.51
C LYS A 238 -18.48 -6.89 -16.36
N VAL A 239 -19.38 -5.95 -16.63
CA VAL A 239 -20.18 -5.26 -15.60
C VAL A 239 -21.04 -6.26 -14.86
N LYS A 240 -21.76 -7.14 -15.57
CA LYS A 240 -22.59 -8.20 -14.95
C LYS A 240 -21.76 -9.15 -14.09
N ASP A 241 -20.59 -9.58 -14.57
CA ASP A 241 -19.64 -10.40 -13.80
C ASP A 241 -19.15 -9.67 -12.54
N GLN A 242 -18.83 -8.37 -12.63
CA GLN A 242 -18.48 -7.56 -11.46
C GLN A 242 -19.65 -7.44 -10.47
N TYR A 243 -20.88 -7.23 -10.94
CA TYR A 243 -22.07 -7.23 -10.09
C TYR A 243 -22.23 -8.55 -9.35
N ALA A 244 -22.10 -9.69 -10.04
CA ALA A 244 -22.15 -11.01 -9.42
C ALA A 244 -21.06 -11.18 -8.36
N LYS A 245 -19.84 -10.68 -8.61
CA LYS A 245 -18.74 -10.68 -7.63
C LYS A 245 -19.04 -9.81 -6.41
N ILE A 246 -19.66 -8.65 -6.59
CA ILE A 246 -20.06 -7.75 -5.50
C ILE A 246 -21.17 -8.41 -4.66
N HIS A 247 -22.14 -9.09 -5.28
CA HIS A 247 -23.15 -9.86 -4.56
C HIS A 247 -22.54 -11.04 -3.77
N ALA A 248 -21.57 -11.75 -4.36
CA ALA A 248 -20.87 -12.85 -3.70
C ALA A 248 -19.94 -12.39 -2.57
N LYS A 249 -19.34 -11.20 -2.71
CA LYS A 249 -18.47 -10.59 -1.72
C LYS A 249 -18.78 -9.09 -1.59
N PRO A 250 -19.69 -8.73 -0.67
CA PRO A 250 -20.08 -7.34 -0.48
C PRO A 250 -18.89 -6.43 -0.21
N PRO A 251 -18.91 -5.20 -0.75
CA PRO A 251 -17.82 -4.25 -0.54
C PRO A 251 -17.80 -3.79 0.92
N ILE A 252 -16.61 -3.45 1.39
CA ILE A 252 -16.40 -2.90 2.74
C ILE A 252 -16.32 -1.39 2.61
N VAL A 253 -17.11 -0.68 3.42
CA VAL A 253 -17.07 0.78 3.54
C VAL A 253 -15.65 1.21 3.94
N HIS A 254 -15.11 2.28 3.34
CA HIS A 254 -13.76 2.75 3.66
C HIS A 254 -13.63 3.21 5.11
N SER A 255 -12.45 3.00 5.72
CA SER A 255 -12.16 3.34 7.12
C SER A 255 -12.52 4.76 7.52
N GLU A 256 -12.33 5.72 6.61
CA GLU A 256 -12.69 7.13 6.80
C GLU A 256 -14.16 7.28 7.18
N ILE A 257 -15.04 6.65 6.40
CA ILE A 257 -16.49 6.72 6.62
C ILE A 257 -16.87 5.92 7.87
N GLN A 258 -16.21 4.79 8.14
CA GLN A 258 -16.46 4.02 9.36
C GLN A 258 -16.20 4.85 10.61
N VAL A 259 -15.07 5.57 10.65
CA VAL A 259 -14.70 6.43 11.78
C VAL A 259 -15.66 7.62 11.89
N LEU A 260 -16.01 8.27 10.77
CA LEU A 260 -16.96 9.39 10.77
C LEU A 260 -18.35 8.97 11.28
N GLU A 261 -18.87 7.84 10.79
CA GLU A 261 -20.15 7.29 11.23
C GLU A 261 -20.11 6.92 12.71
N HIS A 262 -19.00 6.35 13.18
CA HIS A 262 -18.80 6.05 14.60
C HIS A 262 -18.85 7.32 15.46
N PHE A 263 -18.16 8.38 15.05
CA PHE A 263 -18.17 9.67 15.74
C PHE A 263 -19.58 10.27 15.77
N HIS A 264 -20.28 10.23 14.64
CA HIS A 264 -21.65 10.74 14.54
C HIS A 264 -22.61 9.98 15.46
N ARG A 265 -22.64 8.64 15.38
CA ARG A 265 -23.54 7.79 16.18
C ARG A 265 -23.34 7.96 17.68
N HIS A 266 -22.09 8.10 18.12
CA HIS A 266 -21.74 8.20 19.54
C HIS A 266 -21.61 9.66 20.02
N LYS A 267 -21.92 10.65 19.17
CA LYS A 267 -21.81 12.09 19.46
C LYS A 267 -20.42 12.48 19.97
N LEU A 268 -19.38 11.86 19.41
CA LEU A 268 -17.99 12.16 19.75
C LEU A 268 -17.58 13.47 19.08
N ARG A 269 -16.64 14.17 19.73
CA ARG A 269 -16.04 15.40 19.22
C ARG A 269 -14.60 15.12 18.80
N PHE A 270 -14.17 15.76 17.72
CA PHE A 270 -12.79 15.74 17.30
C PHE A 270 -11.91 16.51 18.29
N ALA A 271 -10.70 16.00 18.52
CA ALA A 271 -9.70 16.68 19.33
C ALA A 271 -9.37 18.04 18.70
N ASP A 272 -9.32 19.10 19.52
CA ASP A 272 -9.04 20.48 19.10
C ASP A 272 -9.91 21.01 17.95
N GLY A 273 -11.07 20.39 17.70
CA GLY A 273 -11.93 20.71 16.55
C GLY A 273 -11.34 20.29 15.19
N ASP A 274 -10.22 19.56 15.16
CA ASP A 274 -9.57 19.10 13.93
C ASP A 274 -10.20 17.80 13.43
N ARG A 275 -10.91 17.88 12.30
CA ARG A 275 -11.57 16.74 11.64
C ARG A 275 -10.58 15.85 10.88
N PHE A 276 -9.39 15.64 11.44
CA PHE A 276 -8.37 14.78 10.87
C PHE A 276 -8.71 13.30 11.09
N VAL A 277 -8.75 12.54 9.99
CA VAL A 277 -8.87 11.08 10.00
C VAL A 277 -7.68 10.51 9.24
N GLY A 278 -6.72 9.96 9.99
CA GLY A 278 -5.54 9.33 9.40
C GLY A 278 -5.86 7.95 8.82
N THR A 279 -5.49 7.72 7.56
CA THR A 279 -5.67 6.43 6.89
C THR A 279 -4.39 5.96 6.20
N SER A 280 -4.28 4.65 5.98
CA SER A 280 -3.08 4.03 5.38
C SER A 280 -2.87 4.35 3.89
N LYS A 281 -3.85 5.00 3.25
CA LYS A 281 -3.85 5.40 1.85
C LYS A 281 -4.55 6.75 1.73
N PHE A 282 -4.25 7.53 0.70
CA PHE A 282 -5.01 8.75 0.43
C PHE A 282 -6.51 8.47 0.33
N SER A 283 -7.31 9.32 0.96
CA SER A 283 -8.76 9.20 0.93
C SER A 283 -9.28 9.32 -0.49
N CYS A 284 -10.18 8.39 -0.85
CA CYS A 284 -10.83 8.46 -2.15
C CYS A 284 -11.72 9.71 -2.23
N PHE A 285 -12.04 10.12 -3.46
CA PHE A 285 -12.90 11.28 -3.71
C PHE A 285 -14.22 11.20 -2.93
N CYS A 286 -14.87 10.03 -2.93
CA CYS A 286 -16.13 9.83 -2.22
C CYS A 286 -16.01 9.98 -0.69
N CYS A 287 -14.85 9.66 -0.10
CA CYS A 287 -14.62 9.85 1.34
C CYS A 287 -14.42 11.32 1.72
N LYS A 288 -14.04 12.19 0.77
CA LYS A 288 -13.87 13.62 1.02
C LYS A 288 -15.20 14.37 1.15
N LEU A 289 -16.24 13.93 0.44
CA LEU A 289 -17.54 14.62 0.41
C LEU A 289 -18.24 14.67 1.78
N PRO A 290 -18.27 13.59 2.58
CA PRO A 290 -18.84 13.65 3.92
C PRO A 290 -18.03 14.53 4.87
N CYS A 291 -16.69 14.52 4.78
CA CYS A 291 -15.83 15.35 5.63
C CYS A 291 -16.10 16.85 5.49
N THR A 292 -16.63 17.29 4.35
CA THR A 292 -16.96 18.70 4.10
C THR A 292 -18.40 19.08 4.46
N THR A 293 -19.33 18.11 4.46
CA THR A 293 -20.77 18.38 4.37
C THR A 293 -21.52 18.21 5.71
N TYR A 294 -20.98 17.46 6.68
CA TYR A 294 -21.51 17.47 8.05
C TYR A 294 -20.98 18.72 8.78
N GLN A 295 -21.70 19.84 8.65
CA GLN A 295 -21.58 21.06 9.46
C GLN A 295 -22.64 21.05 10.56
#